data_AF-G4YLP4-F1
#
_entry.id   AF-G4YLP4-F1
#
_cell.length_a   1.000
_cell.length_b   1.000
_cell.length_c   1.000
_cell.angle_alpha   90.00
_cell.angle_beta   90.00
_cell.angle_gamma   90.00
#
_symmetry.space_group_name_H-M   'P 1'
#
loop_
_entity.id
_entity.type
_entity.pdbx_description
1 polymer ?
#
loop_
_entity_poly.entity_id
_entity_poly.type
_entity_poly.pdbx_seq_one_letter_code
_entity_poly.pdbx_strand_id
1 'polypeptide(L)'
;MPRPYAWNLLCSGVSAVDAALLLQGMKTRKTVKSQLMSCAACSSGTPHSMRYKVLRCACKHCTVAVPYLVCPWLLKLHVCQETDVVDMHQLGEHHLRARTPSKSCITPQQRDFIKEMARENLMPLRIRHALGRKFGFRPAALPSLRSVQNIVHHFRRTRLGGNDKRKVIVEAVRASAFSGREGDHDAFTFTNAYHISGLPEFGNGSDDRPFLVGMTTKALLRNAARDASKFILHLDATFKLNSVGYPVLVCGITDATRAFHLVALFITSQLQYEHFEAALVALRRVYARVNGAEWQVKFVLGDADKAQHKAFRSVFADCSFTYLMCFYHSKSEYVDQKATILKEWAGHADLAAFATYMKSQWLDGNFANWQCFLTPPGYATTNNPVEQFNRALKRDYTHHRQLKMGLLLAQLLACCGHRSMALPRFALAPACATTLQTRTHPASTFSLVTPTQNWYTCVHCLPVRTFVPEHNRAREDMAISAQFGVHYARMKVEGQPRTGWPQSRSVVDESGEEILVNRKRVQNAGRPQSIGHALQRL
;
A
#
# COMPACT_ATOMS: atom_id res chain seq x y z
N MET A 1 -37.42 -51.14 -25.59
CA MET A 1 -37.35 -49.93 -24.74
C MET A 1 -36.44 -50.22 -23.56
N PRO A 2 -35.42 -49.40 -23.23
CA PRO A 2 -34.59 -49.67 -22.07
C PRO A 2 -35.42 -49.46 -20.79
N ARG A 3 -35.39 -50.44 -19.88
CA ARG A 3 -36.11 -50.41 -18.60
C ARG A 3 -35.79 -49.10 -17.86
N PRO A 4 -36.79 -48.35 -17.35
CA PRO A 4 -36.52 -47.17 -16.53
C PRO A 4 -35.76 -47.61 -15.29
N TYR A 5 -34.54 -47.10 -15.12
CA TYR A 5 -33.75 -47.34 -13.93
C TYR A 5 -34.56 -46.87 -12.70
N ALA A 6 -34.85 -47.78 -11.76
CA ALA A 6 -35.57 -47.47 -10.53
C ALA A 6 -34.67 -46.65 -9.59
N TRP A 7 -34.81 -45.33 -9.62
CA TRP A 7 -34.10 -44.42 -8.73
C TRP A 7 -34.73 -44.44 -7.34
N ASN A 8 -33.93 -44.67 -6.30
CA ASN A 8 -34.36 -44.62 -4.92
C ASN A 8 -34.27 -43.18 -4.40
N LEU A 9 -35.35 -42.65 -3.83
CA LEU A 9 -35.34 -41.31 -3.21
C LEU A 9 -34.47 -41.34 -1.94
N LEU A 10 -33.51 -40.41 -1.85
CA LEU A 10 -32.67 -40.21 -0.66
C LEU A 10 -33.24 -39.14 0.25
N CYS A 11 -33.62 -38.00 -0.34
CA CYS A 11 -34.32 -36.93 0.34
C CYS A 11 -35.04 -36.08 -0.70
N SER A 12 -36.13 -35.43 -0.28
CA SER A 12 -36.89 -34.49 -1.09
C SER A 12 -37.13 -33.22 -0.29
N GLY A 13 -37.21 -32.08 -0.97
CA GLY A 13 -37.58 -30.82 -0.33
C GLY A 13 -36.50 -30.21 0.58
N VAL A 14 -35.25 -30.68 0.54
CA VAL A 14 -34.20 -30.18 1.43
C VAL A 14 -33.59 -28.88 0.93
N SER A 15 -33.10 -28.04 1.84
CA SER A 15 -32.39 -26.81 1.46
C SER A 15 -31.10 -27.13 0.69
N ALA A 16 -30.64 -26.20 -0.15
CA ALA A 16 -29.33 -26.33 -0.82
C ALA A 16 -28.17 -26.50 0.18
N VAL A 17 -28.30 -25.97 1.40
CA VAL A 17 -27.30 -26.10 2.48
C VAL A 17 -27.28 -27.53 3.01
N ASP A 18 -28.45 -28.09 3.33
CA ASP A 18 -28.56 -29.46 3.86
C ASP A 18 -28.17 -30.50 2.81
N ALA A 19 -28.60 -30.28 1.56
CA ALA A 19 -28.14 -31.07 0.43
C ALA A 19 -26.61 -31.04 0.32
N ALA A 20 -25.97 -29.87 0.47
CA ALA A 20 -24.52 -29.77 0.46
C ALA A 20 -23.84 -30.54 1.61
N LEU A 21 -24.45 -30.58 2.81
CA LEU A 21 -23.98 -31.36 3.95
C LEU A 21 -24.11 -32.87 3.73
N LEU A 22 -25.25 -33.33 3.23
CA LEU A 22 -25.46 -34.74 2.84
C LEU A 22 -24.44 -35.17 1.79
N LEU A 23 -24.23 -34.30 0.80
CA LEU A 23 -23.24 -34.47 -0.23
C LEU A 23 -21.82 -34.55 0.35
N GLN A 24 -21.46 -33.87 1.44
CA GLN A 24 -20.14 -34.00 2.08
C GLN A 24 -19.91 -35.35 2.76
N GLY A 25 -20.96 -35.98 3.29
CA GLY A 25 -20.86 -37.30 3.93
C GLY A 25 -20.65 -38.47 2.96
N MET A 26 -20.85 -38.24 1.66
CA MET A 26 -20.75 -39.25 0.61
C MET A 26 -19.33 -39.38 0.04
N LYS A 27 -19.07 -40.47 -0.69
CA LYS A 27 -17.79 -40.71 -1.37
C LYS A 27 -17.51 -39.68 -2.46
N THR A 28 -16.22 -39.52 -2.79
CA THR A 28 -15.76 -38.69 -3.91
C THR A 28 -16.54 -39.00 -5.18
N ARG A 29 -17.03 -37.95 -5.85
CA ARG A 29 -17.92 -38.05 -7.01
C ARG A 29 -17.61 -36.98 -8.05
N LYS A 30 -18.00 -37.24 -9.30
CA LYS A 30 -17.85 -36.31 -10.43
C LYS A 30 -19.18 -36.14 -11.16
N THR A 31 -19.45 -34.91 -11.60
CA THR A 31 -20.61 -34.60 -12.44
C THR A 31 -20.42 -35.20 -13.81
N VAL A 32 -21.42 -35.93 -14.31
CA VAL A 32 -21.45 -36.47 -15.67
C VAL A 32 -22.49 -35.81 -16.55
N LYS A 33 -23.54 -35.26 -15.95
CA LYS A 33 -24.59 -34.54 -16.66
C LYS A 33 -25.04 -33.36 -15.82
N SER A 34 -25.25 -32.21 -16.45
CA SER A 34 -25.82 -31.01 -15.84
C SER A 34 -26.58 -30.23 -16.90
N GLN A 35 -27.89 -30.11 -16.76
CA GLN A 35 -28.75 -29.39 -17.71
C GLN A 35 -29.86 -28.62 -16.97
N LEU A 36 -30.42 -27.60 -17.62
CA LEU A 36 -31.61 -26.89 -17.15
C LEU A 36 -32.86 -27.50 -17.80
N MET A 37 -33.94 -27.60 -17.03
CA MET A 37 -35.24 -28.12 -17.45
C MET A 37 -36.35 -27.33 -16.74
N SER A 38 -37.60 -27.45 -17.17
CA SER A 38 -38.74 -26.86 -16.46
C SER A 38 -38.86 -27.46 -15.05
N CYS A 39 -39.12 -26.62 -14.02
CA CYS A 39 -39.28 -27.11 -12.64
C CYS A 39 -40.53 -27.98 -12.52
N ALA A 40 -40.35 -29.16 -11.91
CA ALA A 40 -41.44 -30.07 -11.56
C ALA A 40 -41.42 -30.46 -10.06
N ALA A 41 -40.49 -29.92 -9.26
CA ALA A 41 -40.34 -30.26 -7.84
C ALA A 41 -40.99 -29.23 -6.90
N CYS A 42 -41.48 -28.13 -7.44
CA CYS A 42 -41.91 -26.95 -6.72
C CYS A 42 -43.38 -26.68 -7.06
N SER A 43 -44.20 -26.40 -6.06
CA SER A 43 -45.62 -26.06 -6.26
C SER A 43 -45.84 -24.59 -6.66
N SER A 44 -44.84 -23.93 -7.25
CA SER A 44 -44.95 -22.52 -7.64
C SER A 44 -45.89 -22.38 -8.84
N GLY A 45 -46.76 -21.36 -8.81
CA GLY A 45 -47.66 -21.03 -9.92
C GLY A 45 -46.96 -20.40 -11.13
N THR A 46 -45.67 -20.02 -11.01
CA THR A 46 -44.88 -19.41 -12.08
C THR A 46 -43.94 -20.42 -12.76
N PRO A 47 -43.90 -20.48 -14.10
CA PRO A 47 -42.94 -21.32 -14.81
C PRO A 47 -41.50 -20.84 -14.56
N HIS A 48 -40.66 -21.72 -14.05
CA HIS A 48 -39.24 -21.45 -13.85
C HIS A 48 -38.38 -22.70 -14.06
N SER A 49 -37.06 -22.51 -13.97
CA SER A 49 -36.09 -23.56 -14.29
C SER A 49 -35.65 -24.37 -13.06
N MET A 50 -35.41 -25.65 -13.29
CA MET A 50 -34.72 -26.56 -12.38
C MET A 50 -33.46 -27.08 -13.04
N ARG A 51 -32.38 -27.22 -12.26
CA ARG A 51 -31.14 -27.82 -12.70
C ARG A 51 -31.10 -29.30 -12.37
N TYR A 52 -31.08 -30.12 -13.41
CA TYR A 52 -30.90 -31.56 -13.34
C TYR A 52 -29.41 -31.91 -13.41
N LYS A 53 -28.89 -32.62 -12.40
CA LYS A 53 -27.51 -33.14 -12.40
C LYS A 53 -27.47 -34.63 -12.12
N VAL A 54 -26.55 -35.32 -12.80
CA VAL A 54 -26.19 -36.70 -12.47
C VAL A 54 -24.71 -36.73 -12.09
N LEU A 55 -24.43 -37.33 -10.94
CA LEU A 55 -23.10 -37.53 -10.38
C LEU A 55 -22.79 -39.03 -10.38
N ARG A 56 -21.54 -39.39 -10.67
CA ARG A 56 -21.04 -40.78 -10.55
C ARG A 56 -19.94 -40.87 -9.51
N CYS A 57 -19.73 -42.07 -9.00
CA CYS A 57 -18.61 -42.37 -8.11
C CYS A 57 -17.26 -42.07 -8.78
N ALA A 58 -16.35 -41.45 -8.03
CA ALA A 58 -14.95 -41.21 -8.39
C ALA A 58 -13.99 -41.64 -7.25
N CYS A 59 -14.47 -42.53 -6.37
CA CYS A 59 -13.71 -43.06 -5.24
C CYS A 59 -12.63 -44.04 -5.73
N LYS A 60 -11.37 -43.79 -5.38
CA LYS A 60 -10.23 -44.69 -5.71
C LYS A 60 -10.42 -46.11 -5.19
N HIS A 61 -11.03 -46.29 -4.02
CA HIS A 61 -11.27 -47.62 -3.46
C HIS A 61 -12.22 -48.45 -4.33
N CYS A 62 -13.31 -47.85 -4.83
CA CYS A 62 -14.22 -48.56 -5.73
C CYS A 62 -13.56 -48.89 -7.07
N THR A 63 -12.64 -48.04 -7.54
CA THR A 63 -11.85 -48.32 -8.75
C THR A 63 -10.84 -49.44 -8.51
N VAL A 64 -10.17 -49.48 -7.36
CA VAL A 64 -9.20 -50.55 -7.04
C VAL A 64 -9.88 -51.89 -6.79
N ALA A 65 -11.06 -51.88 -6.16
CA ALA A 65 -11.82 -53.11 -5.88
C ALA A 65 -12.22 -53.84 -7.16
N VAL A 66 -12.59 -53.09 -8.20
CA VAL A 66 -12.98 -53.66 -9.50
C VAL A 66 -12.39 -52.78 -10.61
N PRO A 67 -11.10 -52.98 -10.98
CA PRO A 67 -10.38 -52.11 -11.91
C PRO A 67 -11.00 -52.01 -13.30
N TYR A 68 -11.65 -53.08 -13.75
CA TYR A 68 -12.18 -53.22 -15.10
C TYR A 68 -13.64 -52.76 -15.24
N LEU A 69 -14.33 -52.41 -14.14
CA LEU A 69 -15.73 -51.98 -14.18
C LEU A 69 -15.95 -50.63 -13.49
N VAL A 70 -16.80 -49.81 -14.09
CA VAL A 70 -17.23 -48.55 -13.49
C VAL A 70 -18.15 -48.85 -12.31
N CYS A 71 -17.94 -48.16 -11.19
CA CYS A 71 -18.81 -48.25 -10.02
C CYS A 71 -20.28 -47.94 -10.40
N PRO A 72 -21.24 -48.83 -10.10
CA PRO A 72 -22.62 -48.71 -10.58
C PRO A 72 -23.41 -47.61 -9.86
N TRP A 73 -22.92 -47.13 -8.71
CA TRP A 73 -23.52 -46.01 -7.98
C TRP A 73 -23.60 -44.70 -8.81
N LEU A 74 -24.81 -44.16 -8.87
CA LEU A 74 -25.16 -42.85 -9.43
C LEU A 74 -26.03 -42.06 -8.46
N LEU A 75 -25.92 -40.73 -8.53
CA LEU A 75 -26.74 -39.79 -7.77
C LEU A 75 -27.35 -38.73 -8.69
N LYS A 76 -28.67 -38.62 -8.67
CA LYS A 76 -29.47 -37.63 -9.39
C LYS A 76 -29.86 -36.51 -8.43
N LEU A 77 -29.65 -35.27 -8.87
CA LEU A 77 -30.00 -34.04 -8.15
C LEU A 77 -30.95 -33.21 -8.99
N HIS A 78 -32.05 -32.79 -8.39
CA HIS A 78 -32.98 -31.80 -8.93
C HIS A 78 -32.87 -30.55 -8.06
N VAL A 79 -32.42 -29.43 -8.61
CA VAL A 79 -32.24 -28.17 -7.85
C VAL A 79 -33.13 -27.08 -8.45
N CYS A 80 -34.15 -26.65 -7.72
CA CYS A 80 -34.95 -25.49 -8.11
C CYS A 80 -34.05 -24.24 -8.23
N GLN A 81 -34.14 -23.47 -9.32
CA GLN A 81 -33.32 -22.26 -9.48
C GLN A 81 -33.94 -21.01 -8.82
N GLU A 82 -35.18 -21.10 -8.34
CA GLU A 82 -35.88 -20.00 -7.67
C GLU A 82 -35.86 -20.18 -6.14
N THR A 83 -36.26 -21.36 -5.65
CA THR A 83 -36.39 -21.64 -4.21
C THR A 83 -35.17 -22.33 -3.60
N ASP A 84 -34.16 -22.71 -4.41
CA ASP A 84 -32.97 -23.48 -3.99
C ASP A 84 -33.28 -24.82 -3.28
N VAL A 85 -34.50 -25.34 -3.42
CA VAL A 85 -34.92 -26.65 -2.92
C VAL A 85 -34.28 -27.77 -3.76
N VAL A 86 -33.84 -28.84 -3.09
CA VAL A 86 -33.12 -29.95 -3.70
C VAL A 86 -33.79 -31.29 -3.42
N ASP A 87 -34.02 -32.08 -4.48
CA ASP A 87 -34.33 -33.51 -4.36
C ASP A 87 -33.14 -34.36 -4.79
N MET A 88 -32.84 -35.40 -4.01
CA MET A 88 -31.72 -36.29 -4.23
C MET A 88 -32.23 -37.73 -4.41
N HIS A 89 -31.80 -38.41 -5.48
CA HIS A 89 -32.11 -39.81 -5.70
C HIS A 89 -30.86 -40.60 -6.03
N GLN A 90 -30.75 -41.82 -5.52
CA GLN A 90 -29.62 -42.72 -5.77
C GLN A 90 -30.02 -43.92 -6.63
N LEU A 91 -29.06 -44.47 -7.36
CA LEU A 91 -29.21 -45.69 -8.14
C LEU A 91 -27.95 -46.54 -7.99
N GLY A 92 -28.12 -47.84 -7.76
CA GLY A 92 -27.03 -48.80 -7.58
C GLY A 92 -26.26 -48.62 -6.26
N GLU A 93 -25.31 -49.52 -6.02
CA GLU A 93 -24.46 -49.49 -4.83
C GLU A 93 -22.99 -49.22 -5.18
N HIS A 94 -22.21 -48.81 -4.18
CA HIS A 94 -20.77 -48.73 -4.34
C HIS A 94 -20.13 -50.13 -4.22
N HIS A 95 -19.13 -50.44 -5.05
CA HIS A 95 -18.36 -51.70 -4.97
C HIS A 95 -17.71 -51.98 -3.61
N LEU A 96 -17.47 -50.94 -2.82
CA LEU A 96 -16.96 -51.04 -1.45
C LEU A 96 -17.79 -50.10 -0.58
N ARG A 97 -17.89 -50.36 0.73
CA ARG A 97 -18.49 -49.42 1.68
C ARG A 97 -17.48 -48.41 2.25
N ALA A 98 -16.19 -48.76 2.28
CA ALA A 98 -15.10 -47.92 2.81
C ALA A 98 -15.07 -46.51 2.18
N ARG A 99 -15.06 -45.47 3.02
CA ARG A 99 -15.05 -44.06 2.61
C ARG A 99 -13.60 -43.58 2.48
N THR A 100 -13.28 -42.91 1.38
CA THR A 100 -12.13 -41.98 1.41
C THR A 100 -12.56 -40.74 2.15
N PRO A 101 -11.71 -40.13 2.98
CA PRO A 101 -11.94 -38.75 3.42
C PRO A 101 -12.07 -37.91 2.14
N SER A 102 -13.27 -37.40 1.89
CA SER A 102 -13.47 -36.39 0.85
C SER A 102 -12.52 -35.24 1.17
N LYS A 103 -11.79 -34.73 0.16
CA LYS A 103 -11.09 -33.44 0.32
C LYS A 103 -12.09 -32.44 0.88
N SER A 104 -11.74 -31.72 1.95
CA SER A 104 -12.64 -30.74 2.56
C SER A 104 -13.16 -29.79 1.47
N CYS A 105 -14.43 -29.95 1.12
CA CYS A 105 -15.05 -29.17 0.08
C CYS A 105 -15.49 -27.86 0.72
N ILE A 106 -14.96 -26.74 0.22
CA ILE A 106 -15.36 -25.41 0.68
C ILE A 106 -16.85 -25.23 0.37
N THR A 107 -17.68 -25.12 1.41
CA THR A 107 -19.13 -24.93 1.29
C THR A 107 -19.46 -23.60 0.60
N PRO A 108 -20.68 -23.41 0.08
CA PRO A 108 -21.13 -22.10 -0.41
C PRO A 108 -20.96 -20.99 0.64
N GLN A 109 -21.39 -21.22 1.87
CA GLN A 109 -21.26 -20.27 2.97
C GLN A 109 -19.79 -19.93 3.30
N GLN A 110 -18.91 -20.92 3.31
CA GLN A 110 -17.46 -20.71 3.50
C GLN A 110 -16.86 -19.93 2.33
N ARG A 111 -17.31 -20.21 1.09
CA ARG A 111 -16.87 -19.50 -0.11
C ARG A 111 -17.31 -18.05 -0.07
N ASP A 112 -18.52 -17.76 0.38
CA ASP A 112 -19.02 -16.39 0.47
C ASP A 112 -18.31 -15.61 1.56
N PHE A 113 -18.01 -16.24 2.70
CA PHE A 113 -17.12 -15.66 3.69
C PHE A 113 -15.70 -15.39 3.16
N ILE A 114 -15.12 -16.32 2.37
CA ILE A 114 -13.82 -16.08 1.72
C ILE A 114 -13.88 -14.86 0.79
N LYS A 115 -14.97 -14.71 0.01
CA LYS A 115 -15.17 -13.56 -0.86
C LYS A 115 -15.33 -12.26 -0.07
N GLU A 116 -16.10 -12.27 1.01
CA GLU A 116 -16.27 -11.15 1.94
C GLU A 116 -14.93 -10.67 2.48
N MET A 117 -14.15 -11.56 3.07
CA MET A 117 -12.80 -11.22 3.56
C MET A 117 -11.85 -10.79 2.43
N ALA A 118 -12.05 -11.29 1.20
CA ALA A 118 -11.29 -10.84 0.05
C ALA A 118 -11.65 -9.41 -0.40
N ARG A 119 -12.89 -8.94 -0.17
CA ARG A 119 -13.31 -7.54 -0.38
C ARG A 119 -12.56 -6.61 0.56
N GLU A 120 -12.41 -7.02 1.82
CA GLU A 120 -11.58 -6.35 2.85
C GLU A 120 -10.07 -6.47 2.60
N ASN A 121 -9.67 -6.87 1.39
CA ASN A 121 -8.29 -7.03 0.93
C ASN A 121 -7.41 -7.97 1.80
N LEU A 122 -7.99 -8.80 2.67
CA LEU A 122 -7.24 -9.70 3.56
C LEU A 122 -6.38 -10.71 2.77
N MET A 123 -5.27 -11.10 3.38
CA MET A 123 -4.36 -12.10 2.80
C MET A 123 -5.00 -13.50 2.82
N PRO A 124 -4.86 -14.32 1.77
CA PRO A 124 -5.43 -15.67 1.74
C PRO A 124 -5.08 -16.54 2.95
N LEU A 125 -3.88 -16.37 3.51
CA LEU A 125 -3.48 -17.05 4.74
C LEU A 125 -4.29 -16.57 5.96
N ARG A 126 -4.48 -15.25 6.12
CA ARG A 126 -5.32 -14.69 7.18
C ARG A 126 -6.79 -15.10 7.00
N ILE A 127 -7.28 -15.15 5.76
CA ILE A 127 -8.62 -15.64 5.44
C ILE A 127 -8.76 -17.11 5.84
N ARG A 128 -7.76 -17.96 5.56
CA ARG A 128 -7.76 -19.37 5.99
C ARG A 128 -7.82 -19.50 7.51
N HIS A 129 -7.07 -18.69 8.26
CA HIS A 129 -7.15 -18.71 9.72
C HIS A 129 -8.49 -18.17 10.26
N ALA A 130 -9.02 -17.11 9.64
CA ALA A 130 -10.33 -16.56 9.99
C ALA A 130 -11.46 -17.56 9.71
N LEU A 131 -11.36 -18.32 8.62
CA LEU A 131 -12.27 -19.42 8.29
C LEU A 131 -12.26 -20.48 9.41
N GLY A 132 -11.07 -20.81 9.92
CA GLY A 132 -10.91 -21.71 11.05
C GLY A 132 -11.67 -21.27 12.28
N ARG A 133 -11.52 -20.00 12.67
CA ARG A 133 -12.20 -19.42 13.83
C ARG A 133 -13.71 -19.32 13.63
N LYS A 134 -14.18 -18.85 12.46
CA LYS A 134 -15.61 -18.63 12.19
C LYS A 134 -16.42 -19.93 12.13
N PHE A 135 -15.83 -21.01 11.60
CA PHE A 135 -16.53 -22.28 11.38
C PHE A 135 -16.05 -23.41 12.30
N GLY A 136 -15.28 -23.10 13.35
CA GLY A 136 -14.83 -24.08 14.34
C GLY A 136 -13.92 -25.20 13.80
N PHE A 137 -13.13 -24.93 12.75
CA PHE A 137 -12.27 -25.98 12.19
C PHE A 137 -11.06 -26.28 13.08
N ARG A 138 -10.78 -27.58 13.26
CA ARG A 138 -9.47 -28.05 13.72
C ARG A 138 -8.38 -27.71 12.68
N PRO A 139 -7.11 -27.48 13.06
CA PRO A 139 -6.04 -27.14 12.12
C PRO A 139 -5.89 -28.11 10.93
N ALA A 140 -6.07 -29.41 11.18
CA ALA A 140 -6.01 -30.45 10.15
C ALA A 140 -7.22 -30.46 9.19
N ALA A 141 -8.35 -29.89 9.61
CA ALA A 141 -9.58 -29.81 8.82
C ALA A 141 -9.68 -28.54 7.96
N LEU A 142 -8.77 -27.58 8.15
CA LEU A 142 -8.73 -26.35 7.37
C LEU A 142 -8.54 -26.64 5.86
N PRO A 143 -9.25 -25.94 4.97
CA PRO A 143 -8.97 -26.00 3.54
C PRO A 143 -7.51 -25.66 3.26
N SER A 144 -6.96 -26.25 2.21
CA SER A 144 -5.60 -25.93 1.79
C SER A 144 -5.47 -24.46 1.41
N LEU A 145 -4.31 -23.85 1.69
CA LEU A 145 -4.04 -22.46 1.34
C LEU A 145 -4.27 -22.20 -0.16
N ARG A 146 -3.85 -23.13 -1.02
CA ARG A 146 -4.06 -23.08 -2.47
C ARG A 146 -5.55 -22.98 -2.85
N SER A 147 -6.43 -23.69 -2.15
CA SER A 147 -7.88 -23.62 -2.42
C SER A 147 -8.44 -22.24 -2.11
N VAL A 148 -8.06 -21.66 -0.96
CA VAL A 148 -8.46 -20.29 -0.59
C VAL A 148 -7.88 -19.28 -1.57
N GLN A 149 -6.58 -19.39 -1.91
CA GLN A 149 -5.91 -18.54 -2.89
C GLN A 149 -6.64 -18.55 -4.23
N ASN A 150 -6.98 -19.72 -4.78
CA ASN A 150 -7.67 -19.82 -6.06
C ASN A 150 -9.02 -19.09 -6.06
N ILE A 151 -9.80 -19.22 -4.98
CA ILE A 151 -11.08 -18.52 -4.83
C ILE A 151 -10.84 -17.01 -4.76
N VAL A 152 -9.91 -16.56 -3.91
CA VAL A 152 -9.59 -15.14 -3.73
C VAL A 152 -9.08 -14.52 -5.03
N HIS A 153 -8.15 -15.18 -5.73
CA HIS A 153 -7.60 -14.68 -6.99
C HIS A 153 -8.65 -14.63 -8.10
N HIS A 154 -9.49 -15.67 -8.21
CA HIS A 154 -10.59 -15.65 -9.16
C HIS A 154 -11.55 -14.50 -8.88
N PHE A 155 -12.01 -14.37 -7.63
CA PHE A 155 -12.93 -13.31 -7.21
C PHE A 155 -12.34 -11.91 -7.40
N ARG A 156 -11.07 -11.70 -7.02
CA ARG A 156 -10.38 -10.42 -7.25
C ARG A 156 -10.35 -10.06 -8.73
N ARG A 157 -9.99 -11.01 -9.59
CA ARG A 157 -9.88 -10.78 -11.04
C ARG A 157 -11.23 -10.46 -11.69
N THR A 158 -12.30 -11.14 -11.27
CA THR A 158 -13.62 -11.06 -11.92
C THR A 158 -14.57 -10.04 -11.29
N ARG A 159 -14.33 -9.61 -10.05
CA ARG A 159 -15.24 -8.74 -9.29
C ARG A 159 -14.58 -7.54 -8.60
N LEU A 160 -13.27 -7.54 -8.32
CA LEU A 160 -12.61 -6.46 -7.55
C LEU A 160 -11.51 -5.74 -8.33
N GLY A 161 -11.55 -5.76 -9.67
CA GLY A 161 -10.53 -5.06 -10.47
C GLY A 161 -9.11 -5.62 -10.33
N GLY A 162 -8.95 -6.89 -9.92
CA GLY A 162 -7.66 -7.57 -9.77
C GLY A 162 -6.96 -7.91 -11.09
N ASN A 163 -6.98 -7.00 -12.05
CA ASN A 163 -6.32 -7.11 -13.35
C ASN A 163 -5.67 -5.77 -13.73
N ASP A 164 -4.69 -5.83 -14.64
CA ASP A 164 -3.98 -4.66 -15.16
C ASP A 164 -4.46 -4.30 -16.58
N LYS A 165 -5.67 -4.74 -16.97
CA LYS A 165 -6.17 -4.50 -18.33
C LYS A 165 -6.57 -3.03 -18.44
N ARG A 166 -5.90 -2.27 -19.33
CA ARG A 166 -6.17 -0.84 -19.56
C ARG A 166 -7.66 -0.54 -19.73
N LYS A 167 -8.38 -1.30 -20.55
CA LYS A 167 -9.83 -1.10 -20.78
C LYS A 167 -10.62 -1.10 -19.47
N VAL A 168 -10.38 -2.08 -18.60
CA VAL A 168 -11.07 -2.21 -17.30
C VAL A 168 -10.70 -1.08 -16.35
N ILE A 169 -9.42 -0.67 -16.35
CA ILE A 169 -8.97 0.46 -15.52
C ILE A 169 -9.63 1.75 -15.99
N VAL A 170 -9.64 2.02 -17.29
CA VAL A 170 -10.25 3.23 -17.86
C VAL A 170 -11.76 3.26 -17.59
N GLU A 171 -12.46 2.12 -17.72
CA GLU A 171 -13.87 2.01 -17.35
C GLU A 171 -14.10 2.29 -15.87
N ALA A 172 -13.26 1.74 -14.97
CA ALA A 172 -13.37 1.99 -13.54
C ALA A 172 -13.10 3.45 -13.16
N VAL A 173 -12.10 4.09 -13.78
CA VAL A 173 -11.83 5.51 -13.54
C VAL A 173 -13.00 6.36 -14.05
N ARG A 174 -13.52 6.09 -15.26
CA ARG A 174 -14.70 6.81 -15.79
C ARG A 174 -15.95 6.64 -14.94
N ALA A 175 -16.17 5.44 -14.39
CA ALA A 175 -17.31 5.18 -13.51
C ALA A 175 -17.27 5.98 -12.20
N SER A 176 -16.08 6.40 -11.78
CA SER A 176 -15.87 7.24 -10.59
C SER A 176 -15.39 8.64 -10.95
N ALA A 177 -15.60 9.12 -12.19
CA ALA A 177 -15.13 10.43 -12.61
C ALA A 177 -15.94 11.56 -11.94
N PHE A 178 -15.26 12.64 -11.55
CA PHE A 178 -15.90 13.80 -10.95
C PHE A 178 -16.99 14.40 -11.85
N SER A 179 -18.23 14.37 -11.38
CA SER A 179 -19.42 14.93 -12.01
C SER A 179 -19.91 16.22 -11.34
N GLY A 180 -19.42 16.50 -10.12
CA GLY A 180 -19.88 17.60 -9.28
C GLY A 180 -21.07 17.23 -8.38
N ARG A 181 -21.71 16.06 -8.59
CA ARG A 181 -22.89 15.60 -7.84
C ARG A 181 -22.57 14.68 -6.67
N GLU A 182 -21.30 14.30 -6.51
CA GLU A 182 -20.84 13.40 -5.45
C GLU A 182 -21.13 13.99 -4.06
N GLY A 183 -21.41 13.14 -3.07
CA GLY A 183 -21.46 13.56 -1.68
C GLY A 183 -20.09 14.03 -1.17
N ASP A 184 -20.07 14.63 0.01
CA ASP A 184 -18.84 15.21 0.57
C ASP A 184 -17.71 14.22 0.76
N HIS A 185 -18.08 13.00 1.15
CA HIS A 185 -17.16 11.92 1.47
C HIS A 185 -17.03 10.88 0.35
N ASP A 186 -17.79 11.05 -0.74
CA ASP A 186 -17.73 10.16 -1.88
C ASP A 186 -16.44 10.42 -2.66
N ALA A 187 -15.61 9.38 -2.76
CA ALA A 187 -14.35 9.48 -3.47
C ALA A 187 -14.58 9.43 -4.98
N PHE A 188 -13.93 10.35 -5.68
CA PHE A 188 -13.99 10.44 -7.13
C PHE A 188 -12.59 10.56 -7.72
N THR A 189 -12.53 10.35 -9.03
CA THR A 189 -11.34 10.46 -9.85
C THR A 189 -11.40 11.70 -10.73
N PHE A 190 -10.23 12.24 -11.05
CA PHE A 190 -10.06 13.38 -11.94
C PHE A 190 -8.74 13.25 -12.69
N THR A 191 -8.57 14.01 -13.77
CA THR A 191 -7.38 13.99 -14.62
C THR A 191 -7.13 15.38 -15.19
N ASN A 192 -6.00 15.57 -15.86
CA ASN A 192 -5.65 16.85 -16.47
C ASN A 192 -6.40 17.10 -17.79
N ALA A 193 -6.70 16.04 -18.54
CA ALA A 193 -7.27 16.14 -19.90
C ALA A 193 -8.66 15.52 -19.96
N TYR A 194 -9.59 16.23 -20.61
CA TYR A 194 -10.94 15.76 -20.86
C TYR A 194 -11.21 15.85 -22.36
N HIS A 195 -11.85 14.81 -22.90
CA HIS A 195 -12.34 14.82 -24.26
C HIS A 195 -13.43 15.90 -24.40
N ILE A 196 -13.71 16.33 -25.64
CA ILE A 196 -14.77 17.31 -25.96
C ILE A 196 -16.14 16.86 -25.41
N SER A 197 -16.36 15.54 -25.30
CA SER A 197 -17.57 14.96 -24.71
C SER A 197 -17.60 14.96 -23.17
N GLY A 198 -16.63 15.60 -22.50
CA GLY A 198 -16.54 15.69 -21.04
C GLY A 198 -16.00 14.43 -20.35
N LEU A 199 -15.60 13.39 -21.11
CA LEU A 199 -15.02 12.17 -20.54
C LEU A 199 -13.53 12.36 -20.24
N PRO A 200 -13.03 11.86 -19.10
CA PRO A 200 -11.62 11.96 -18.78
C PRO A 200 -10.77 11.13 -19.75
N GLU A 201 -9.64 11.72 -20.16
CA GLU A 201 -8.63 11.10 -21.01
C GLU A 201 -7.46 10.56 -20.20
N PHE A 202 -6.93 9.43 -20.67
CA PHE A 202 -5.83 8.73 -20.02
C PHE A 202 -4.82 8.30 -21.08
N GLY A 203 -3.55 8.52 -20.78
CA GLY A 203 -2.48 7.90 -21.54
C GLY A 203 -2.50 6.38 -21.46
N ASN A 204 -1.69 5.76 -22.30
CA ASN A 204 -1.42 4.32 -22.23
C ASN A 204 -0.24 4.00 -21.30
N GLY A 205 0.42 5.02 -20.76
CA GLY A 205 1.58 4.90 -19.88
C GLY A 205 2.92 4.84 -20.62
N SER A 206 2.94 5.05 -21.95
CA SER A 206 4.17 5.30 -22.70
C SER A 206 4.69 6.70 -22.44
N ASP A 207 5.92 6.96 -22.88
CA ASP A 207 6.56 8.27 -22.79
C ASP A 207 5.72 9.34 -23.50
N ASP A 208 5.21 9.04 -24.71
CA ASP A 208 4.37 9.98 -25.48
C ASP A 208 2.97 10.22 -24.89
N ARG A 209 2.43 9.25 -24.14
CA ARG A 209 1.06 9.29 -23.62
C ARG A 209 1.05 8.77 -22.18
N PRO A 210 1.50 9.59 -21.22
CA PRO A 210 1.63 9.14 -19.85
C PRO A 210 0.28 8.92 -19.16
N PHE A 211 0.25 7.90 -18.31
CA PHE A 211 -0.92 7.58 -17.51
C PHE A 211 -0.93 8.48 -16.27
N LEU A 212 -2.02 9.19 -16.05
CA LEU A 212 -2.24 10.03 -14.87
C LEU A 212 -3.71 9.93 -14.43
N VAL A 213 -3.94 9.69 -13.15
CA VAL A 213 -5.27 9.78 -12.52
C VAL A 213 -5.12 10.28 -11.10
N GLY A 214 -5.88 11.31 -10.75
CA GLY A 214 -6.01 11.86 -9.40
C GLY A 214 -7.27 11.35 -8.70
N MET A 215 -7.23 11.27 -7.37
CA MET A 215 -8.29 10.70 -6.52
C MET A 215 -8.43 11.56 -5.26
N THR A 216 -9.64 11.96 -4.93
CA THR A 216 -9.95 12.79 -3.75
C THR A 216 -11.44 12.71 -3.39
N THR A 217 -11.86 13.49 -2.40
CA THR A 217 -13.27 13.76 -2.03
C THR A 217 -13.46 15.27 -1.89
N LYS A 218 -14.71 15.74 -1.90
CA LYS A 218 -14.97 17.18 -1.67
C LYS A 218 -14.53 17.61 -0.27
N ALA A 219 -14.74 16.77 0.75
CA ALA A 219 -14.35 17.06 2.12
C ALA A 219 -12.82 17.21 2.28
N LEU A 220 -12.00 16.42 1.58
CA LEU A 220 -10.53 16.59 1.59
C LEU A 220 -10.12 17.92 0.96
N LEU A 221 -10.71 18.29 -0.19
CA LEU A 221 -10.43 19.55 -0.87
C LEU A 221 -10.91 20.76 -0.04
N ARG A 222 -12.06 20.67 0.61
CA ARG A 222 -12.59 21.71 1.51
C ARG A 222 -11.74 21.87 2.76
N ASN A 223 -11.20 20.78 3.30
CA ASN A 223 -10.30 20.87 4.46
C ASN A 223 -9.02 21.66 4.12
N ALA A 224 -8.61 21.65 2.85
CA ALA A 224 -7.49 22.45 2.34
C ALA A 224 -7.84 23.90 1.98
N ALA A 225 -9.11 24.30 2.08
CA ALA A 225 -9.54 25.70 1.97
C ALA A 225 -9.22 26.45 3.27
N ARG A 226 -7.95 26.83 3.39
CA ARG A 226 -7.38 27.55 4.53
C ARG A 226 -6.57 28.73 4.03
N ASP A 227 -6.29 29.68 4.92
CA ASP A 227 -5.27 30.69 4.68
C ASP A 227 -3.93 30.00 4.36
N ALA A 228 -3.34 30.36 3.22
CA ALA A 228 -2.10 29.80 2.69
C ALA A 228 -0.92 29.89 3.67
N SER A 229 -0.96 30.83 4.62
CA SER A 229 0.06 30.99 5.67
C SER A 229 -0.09 30.02 6.84
N LYS A 230 -1.20 29.28 6.92
CA LYS A 230 -1.56 28.40 8.05
C LYS A 230 -1.37 26.92 7.76
N PHE A 231 -0.69 26.57 6.67
CA PHE A 231 -0.36 25.19 6.35
C PHE A 231 0.90 25.10 5.50
N ILE A 232 1.45 23.88 5.43
CA ILE A 232 2.50 23.53 4.48
C ILE A 232 1.94 22.48 3.53
N LEU A 233 2.07 22.70 2.23
CA LEU A 233 1.69 21.74 1.19
C LEU A 233 2.82 20.72 1.00
N HIS A 234 2.48 19.44 1.06
CA HIS A 234 3.37 18.31 0.84
C HIS A 234 3.05 17.63 -0.47
N LEU A 235 4.08 17.24 -1.21
CA LEU A 235 3.99 16.31 -2.32
C LEU A 235 5.16 15.34 -2.28
N ASP A 236 4.84 14.05 -2.14
CA ASP A 236 5.83 12.96 -2.05
C ASP A 236 5.44 11.80 -2.98
N ALA A 237 6.42 11.11 -3.53
CA ALA A 237 6.22 9.96 -4.41
C ALA A 237 6.45 8.64 -3.66
N THR A 238 5.45 7.76 -3.67
CA THR A 238 5.52 6.48 -2.99
C THR A 238 5.47 5.29 -3.96
N PHE A 239 6.43 4.38 -3.79
CA PHE A 239 6.66 3.26 -4.69
C PHE A 239 6.25 1.91 -4.10
N LYS A 240 6.21 0.87 -4.96
CA LYS A 240 5.89 -0.52 -4.61
C LYS A 240 4.44 -0.75 -4.16
N LEU A 241 3.48 0.02 -4.69
CA LEU A 241 2.04 -0.18 -4.43
C LEU A 241 1.33 -1.00 -5.51
N ASN A 242 1.83 -1.02 -6.74
CA ASN A 242 1.30 -1.83 -7.83
C ASN A 242 2.36 -2.68 -8.51
N SER A 243 1.93 -3.70 -9.24
CA SER A 243 2.81 -4.62 -9.97
C SER A 243 3.36 -4.06 -11.29
N VAL A 244 2.86 -2.92 -11.75
CA VAL A 244 3.32 -2.25 -12.98
C VAL A 244 4.51 -1.33 -12.70
N GLY A 245 4.71 -0.95 -11.43
CA GLY A 245 5.80 -0.08 -11.00
C GLY A 245 5.43 1.42 -10.98
N TYR A 246 4.19 1.78 -11.26
CA TYR A 246 3.76 3.18 -11.27
C TYR A 246 3.86 3.80 -9.87
N PRO A 247 4.52 4.95 -9.70
CA PRO A 247 4.49 5.68 -8.44
C PRO A 247 3.09 6.19 -8.13
N VAL A 248 2.82 6.31 -6.83
CA VAL A 248 1.65 7.04 -6.32
C VAL A 248 2.14 8.35 -5.73
N LEU A 249 1.69 9.50 -6.24
CA LEU A 249 1.96 10.78 -5.61
C LEU A 249 0.96 10.99 -4.47
N VAL A 250 1.46 11.39 -3.31
CA VAL A 250 0.66 11.73 -2.14
C VAL A 250 0.74 13.22 -1.92
N CYS A 251 -0.39 13.89 -2.07
CA CYS A 251 -0.53 15.31 -1.84
C CYS A 251 -1.36 15.54 -0.57
N GLY A 252 -0.81 16.34 0.35
CA GLY A 252 -1.48 16.65 1.61
C GLY A 252 -1.00 17.97 2.19
N ILE A 253 -1.65 18.43 3.24
CA ILE A 253 -1.22 19.62 3.99
C ILE A 253 -0.91 19.24 5.43
N THR A 254 0.04 19.94 6.06
CA THR A 254 0.26 19.83 7.51
C THR A 254 -0.15 21.08 8.24
N ASP A 255 -0.75 20.90 9.40
CA ASP A 255 -1.18 21.97 10.29
C ASP A 255 -0.12 22.37 11.33
N ALA A 256 -0.47 23.28 12.24
CA ALA A 256 0.45 23.81 13.26
C ALA A 256 0.91 22.77 14.30
N THR A 257 0.24 21.61 14.37
CA THR A 257 0.62 20.47 15.23
C THR A 257 1.38 19.39 14.47
N ARG A 258 1.75 19.66 13.21
CA ARG A 258 2.45 18.72 12.30
C ARG A 258 1.59 17.51 11.94
N ALA A 259 0.27 17.59 12.14
CA ALA A 259 -0.64 16.54 11.71
C ALA A 259 -0.80 16.61 10.19
N PHE A 260 -0.69 15.47 9.52
CA PHE A 260 -0.85 15.36 8.07
C PHE A 260 -2.32 15.17 7.70
N HIS A 261 -2.81 16.02 6.81
CA HIS A 261 -4.15 15.98 6.25
C HIS A 261 -4.05 15.66 4.77
N LEU A 262 -4.59 14.51 4.35
CA LEU A 262 -4.59 14.14 2.94
C LEU A 262 -5.43 15.15 2.12
N VAL A 263 -4.95 15.52 0.94
CA VAL A 263 -5.73 16.31 -0.04
C VAL A 263 -6.05 15.46 -1.25
N ALA A 264 -5.06 14.78 -1.85
CA ALA A 264 -5.27 13.96 -3.03
C ALA A 264 -4.20 12.88 -3.18
N LEU A 265 -4.55 11.82 -3.91
CA LEU A 265 -3.63 10.76 -4.34
C LEU A 265 -3.60 10.74 -5.87
N PHE A 266 -2.43 10.52 -6.46
CA PHE A 266 -2.31 10.34 -7.92
C PHE A 266 -1.59 9.06 -8.24
N ILE A 267 -2.03 8.36 -9.28
CA ILE A 267 -1.21 7.31 -9.92
C ILE A 267 -0.66 7.91 -11.21
N THR A 268 0.66 7.90 -11.36
CA THR A 268 1.35 8.38 -12.56
C THR A 268 2.29 7.32 -13.11
N SER A 269 2.45 7.24 -14.43
CA SER A 269 3.42 6.32 -15.05
C SER A 269 4.87 6.75 -14.85
N GLN A 270 5.13 8.05 -14.71
CA GLN A 270 6.49 8.61 -14.61
C GLN A 270 6.55 9.84 -13.69
N LEU A 271 7.78 10.20 -13.31
CA LEU A 271 8.12 11.35 -12.47
C LEU A 271 8.96 12.35 -13.26
N GLN A 272 8.39 12.87 -14.34
CA GLN A 272 8.98 13.98 -15.11
C GLN A 272 8.17 15.25 -14.90
N TYR A 273 8.70 16.38 -15.36
CA TYR A 273 8.14 17.70 -15.15
C TYR A 273 6.67 17.78 -15.57
N GLU A 274 6.38 17.26 -16.76
CA GLU A 274 5.06 17.25 -17.41
C GLU A 274 4.03 16.48 -16.57
N HIS A 275 4.47 15.46 -15.83
CA HIS A 275 3.60 14.62 -15.01
C HIS A 275 3.23 15.31 -13.70
N PHE A 276 4.22 15.94 -13.06
CA PHE A 276 3.99 16.76 -11.86
C PHE A 276 3.12 17.97 -12.21
N GLU A 277 3.41 18.64 -13.32
CA GLU A 277 2.62 19.78 -13.80
C GLU A 277 1.17 19.35 -14.08
N ALA A 278 0.96 18.29 -14.86
CA ALA A 278 -0.38 17.79 -15.15
C ALA A 278 -1.15 17.39 -13.88
N ALA A 279 -0.49 16.75 -12.90
CA ALA A 279 -1.12 16.38 -11.64
C ALA A 279 -1.54 17.62 -10.83
N LEU A 280 -0.65 18.61 -10.70
CA LEU A 280 -0.92 19.84 -9.95
C LEU A 280 -1.97 20.72 -10.64
N VAL A 281 -1.95 20.82 -11.98
CA VAL A 281 -2.98 21.53 -12.75
C VAL A 281 -4.35 20.86 -12.56
N ALA A 282 -4.41 19.53 -12.66
CA ALA A 282 -5.63 18.77 -12.42
C ALA A 282 -6.15 19.00 -10.99
N LEU A 283 -5.24 19.07 -10.01
CA LEU A 283 -5.57 19.33 -8.61
C LEU A 283 -6.14 20.73 -8.40
N ARG A 284 -5.49 21.78 -8.93
CA ARG A 284 -6.00 23.15 -8.82
C ARG A 284 -7.36 23.31 -9.47
N ARG A 285 -7.55 22.74 -10.67
CA ARG A 285 -8.84 22.78 -11.37
C ARG A 285 -9.96 22.13 -10.57
N VAL A 286 -9.72 20.93 -10.01
CA VAL A 286 -10.76 20.25 -9.23
C VAL A 286 -11.00 20.93 -7.89
N TYR A 287 -9.96 21.48 -7.26
CA TYR A 287 -10.09 22.32 -6.06
C TYR A 287 -10.97 23.54 -6.34
N ALA A 288 -10.69 24.29 -7.42
CA ALA A 288 -11.46 25.48 -7.77
C ALA A 288 -12.93 25.14 -8.07
N ARG A 289 -13.19 24.02 -8.74
CA ARG A 289 -14.57 23.53 -8.96
C ARG A 289 -15.32 23.19 -7.67
N VAL A 290 -14.62 22.73 -6.62
CA VAL A 290 -15.25 22.32 -5.36
C VAL A 290 -15.38 23.48 -4.37
N ASN A 291 -14.38 24.36 -4.32
CA ASN A 291 -14.28 25.44 -3.33
C ASN A 291 -14.66 26.82 -3.88
N GLY A 292 -14.84 26.96 -5.20
CA GLY A 292 -15.21 28.23 -5.85
C GLY A 292 -14.08 29.26 -5.93
N ALA A 293 -12.85 28.89 -5.58
CA ALA A 293 -11.69 29.78 -5.58
C ALA A 293 -10.41 29.03 -5.98
N GLU A 294 -9.47 29.76 -6.59
CA GLU A 294 -8.14 29.23 -6.91
C GLU A 294 -7.35 28.89 -5.64
N TRP A 295 -6.64 27.77 -5.65
CA TRP A 295 -5.90 27.33 -4.47
C TRP A 295 -4.61 28.12 -4.27
N GLN A 296 -4.54 28.87 -3.17
CA GLN A 296 -3.36 29.66 -2.80
C GLN A 296 -2.44 28.88 -1.87
N VAL A 297 -1.13 28.95 -2.12
CA VAL A 297 -0.09 28.28 -1.32
C VAL A 297 1.02 29.25 -0.95
N LYS A 298 1.51 29.20 0.29
CA LYS A 298 2.65 30.01 0.75
C LYS A 298 3.89 29.17 1.02
N PHE A 299 3.70 27.93 1.48
CA PHE A 299 4.78 27.03 1.84
C PHE A 299 4.56 25.67 1.18
N VAL A 300 5.56 25.22 0.43
CA VAL A 300 5.58 23.89 -0.21
C VAL A 300 6.78 23.13 0.33
N LEU A 301 6.57 21.91 0.80
CA LEU A 301 7.61 20.95 1.15
C LEU A 301 7.55 19.79 0.16
N GLY A 302 8.67 19.53 -0.51
CA GLY A 302 8.78 18.44 -1.45
C GLY A 302 10.19 17.89 -1.48
N ASP A 303 10.39 16.84 -2.28
CA ASP A 303 11.72 16.30 -2.48
C ASP A 303 12.61 17.27 -3.24
N ALA A 304 13.91 17.02 -3.16
CA ALA A 304 14.94 17.68 -3.96
C ALA A 304 14.90 17.24 -5.42
N ASP A 305 13.74 17.34 -6.05
CA ASP A 305 13.49 16.92 -7.42
C ASP A 305 13.31 18.17 -8.30
N LYS A 306 14.17 18.30 -9.34
CA LYS A 306 14.15 19.44 -10.26
C LYS A 306 12.86 19.52 -11.07
N ALA A 307 12.31 18.38 -11.47
CA ALA A 307 11.05 18.31 -12.20
C ALA A 307 9.89 18.73 -11.31
N GLN A 308 9.85 18.25 -10.07
CA GLN A 308 8.87 18.66 -9.07
C GLN A 308 8.94 20.16 -8.79
N HIS A 309 10.13 20.69 -8.48
CA HIS A 309 10.31 22.12 -8.20
C HIS A 309 9.88 22.99 -9.39
N LYS A 310 10.29 22.62 -10.61
CA LYS A 310 9.91 23.34 -11.83
C LYS A 310 8.39 23.31 -12.04
N ALA A 311 7.72 22.17 -11.80
CA ALA A 311 6.27 22.04 -11.92
C ALA A 311 5.54 22.94 -10.92
N PHE A 312 5.96 22.98 -9.66
CA PHE A 312 5.38 23.90 -8.68
C PHE A 312 5.53 25.36 -9.09
N ARG A 313 6.70 25.76 -9.58
CA ARG A 313 6.95 27.13 -10.06
C ARG A 313 6.10 27.50 -11.28
N SER A 314 5.83 26.54 -12.18
CA SER A 314 4.93 26.74 -13.32
C SER A 314 3.48 26.88 -12.87
N VAL A 315 2.98 25.90 -12.12
CA VAL A 315 1.55 25.79 -11.78
C VAL A 315 1.08 26.79 -10.73
N PHE A 316 1.96 27.21 -9.84
CA PHE A 316 1.69 28.21 -8.80
C PHE A 316 2.48 29.50 -9.03
N ALA A 317 2.69 29.88 -10.30
CA ALA A 317 3.38 31.12 -10.67
C ALA A 317 2.66 32.39 -10.17
N ASP A 318 1.34 32.29 -9.97
CA ASP A 318 0.48 33.32 -9.37
C ASP A 318 0.59 33.41 -7.84
N CYS A 319 1.21 32.42 -7.19
CA CYS A 319 1.42 32.40 -5.75
C CYS A 319 2.83 32.86 -5.38
N SER A 320 2.95 33.78 -4.42
CA SER A 320 4.23 34.10 -3.79
C SER A 320 4.58 33.04 -2.74
N PHE A 321 5.02 31.86 -3.19
CA PHE A 321 5.32 30.72 -2.32
C PHE A 321 6.83 30.45 -2.16
N THR A 322 7.17 29.89 -1.00
CA THR A 322 8.51 29.38 -0.67
C THR A 322 8.51 27.86 -0.81
N TYR A 323 9.36 27.34 -1.70
CA TYR A 323 9.68 25.91 -1.77
C TYR A 323 10.74 25.61 -0.71
N LEU A 324 10.39 24.80 0.27
CA LEU A 324 11.18 24.48 1.44
C LEU A 324 11.95 23.18 1.23
N MET A 325 13.17 23.14 1.76
CA MET A 325 14.02 21.96 1.87
C MET A 325 14.22 21.63 3.36
N CYS A 326 14.50 20.38 3.67
CA CYS A 326 14.48 19.85 5.04
C CYS A 326 15.84 20.01 5.75
N PHE A 327 15.82 20.45 7.02
CA PHE A 327 16.88 20.48 8.06
C PHE A 327 17.86 21.67 8.16
N TYR A 328 17.74 22.42 9.27
CA TYR A 328 18.73 22.87 10.29
C TYR A 328 17.93 23.33 11.53
N HIS A 329 18.48 23.34 12.77
CA HIS A 329 17.75 23.74 13.98
C HIS A 329 17.75 25.24 14.29
N SER A 330 18.75 26.00 13.81
CA SER A 330 18.81 27.45 13.94
C SER A 330 19.54 28.13 12.78
N LYS A 331 19.26 29.42 12.54
CA LYS A 331 19.87 30.20 11.44
C LYS A 331 21.36 30.47 11.66
N SER A 332 21.76 30.76 12.90
CA SER A 332 23.17 31.04 13.24
C SER A 332 24.03 29.79 13.10
N GLU A 333 23.58 28.67 13.67
CA GLU A 333 24.29 27.39 13.58
C GLU A 333 24.43 26.91 12.12
N TYR A 334 23.38 27.09 11.30
CA TYR A 334 23.47 26.83 9.86
C TYR A 334 24.55 27.68 9.18
N VAL A 335 24.56 28.99 9.43
CA VAL A 335 25.49 29.91 8.78
C VAL A 335 26.94 29.60 9.20
N ASP A 336 27.16 29.32 10.48
CA ASP A 336 28.48 29.03 11.04
C ASP A 336 29.02 27.67 10.53
N GLN A 337 28.15 26.65 10.49
CA GLN A 337 28.51 25.32 10.02
C GLN A 337 28.68 25.29 8.49
N LYS A 338 27.83 26.01 7.74
CA LYS A 338 28.00 26.24 6.28
C LYS A 338 29.37 26.88 5.99
N ALA A 339 29.72 27.94 6.71
CA ALA A 339 30.99 28.65 6.50
C ALA A 339 32.20 27.76 6.80
N THR A 340 32.13 26.98 7.89
CA THR A 340 33.21 26.06 8.30
C THR A 340 33.44 24.96 7.26
N ILE A 341 32.37 24.30 6.81
CA ILE A 341 32.46 23.20 5.84
C ILE A 341 32.96 23.70 4.48
N LEU A 342 32.49 24.87 4.02
CA LEU A 342 32.96 25.47 2.77
C LEU A 342 34.46 25.84 2.83
N LYS A 343 34.92 26.34 3.99
CA LYS A 343 36.35 26.64 4.20
C LYS A 343 37.20 25.38 4.20
N GLU A 344 36.74 24.30 4.84
CA GLU A 344 37.44 23.01 4.81
C GLU A 344 37.51 22.44 3.39
N TRP A 345 36.41 22.46 2.62
CA TRP A 345 36.43 21.98 1.24
C TRP A 345 37.33 22.81 0.32
N ALA A 346 37.43 24.12 0.54
CA ALA A 346 38.35 24.99 -0.19
C ALA A 346 39.83 24.65 0.07
N GLY A 347 40.15 24.01 1.19
CA GLY A 347 41.50 23.54 1.53
C GLY A 347 41.92 22.26 0.80
N HIS A 348 41.01 21.61 0.08
CA HIS A 348 41.22 20.34 -0.60
C HIS A 348 40.97 20.49 -2.11
N ALA A 349 42.04 20.57 -2.90
CA ALA A 349 41.96 20.81 -4.35
C ALA A 349 41.14 19.73 -5.09
N ASP A 350 41.14 18.49 -4.59
CA ASP A 350 40.35 17.36 -5.07
C ASP A 350 38.84 17.50 -4.82
N LEU A 351 38.45 18.33 -3.83
CA LEU A 351 37.05 18.62 -3.52
C LEU A 351 36.51 19.86 -4.23
N ALA A 352 37.33 20.61 -4.97
CA ALA A 352 36.93 21.88 -5.58
C ALA A 352 35.70 21.76 -6.50
N ALA A 353 35.66 20.73 -7.35
CA ALA A 353 34.51 20.47 -8.24
C ALA A 353 33.25 20.07 -7.46
N PHE A 354 33.41 19.25 -6.42
CA PHE A 354 32.32 18.83 -5.54
C PHE A 354 31.77 20.01 -4.73
N ALA A 355 32.64 20.83 -4.15
CA ALA A 355 32.28 22.02 -3.39
C ALA A 355 31.53 23.04 -4.26
N THR A 356 31.99 23.24 -5.49
CA THR A 356 31.33 24.11 -6.48
C THR A 356 29.95 23.59 -6.86
N TYR A 357 29.82 22.28 -7.12
CA TYR A 357 28.53 21.64 -7.36
C TYR A 357 27.59 21.77 -6.15
N MET A 358 28.07 21.45 -4.94
CA MET A 358 27.27 21.49 -3.73
C MET A 358 26.78 22.90 -3.42
N LYS A 359 27.68 23.88 -3.53
CA LYS A 359 27.37 25.30 -3.33
C LYS A 359 26.32 25.77 -4.33
N SER A 360 26.53 25.53 -5.62
CA SER A 360 25.62 25.96 -6.68
C SER A 360 24.25 25.28 -6.64
N GLN A 361 24.15 24.01 -6.23
CA GLN A 361 22.86 23.30 -6.20
C GLN A 361 22.10 23.50 -4.88
N TRP A 362 22.79 23.40 -3.76
CA TRP A 362 22.14 23.23 -2.45
C TRP A 362 22.27 24.42 -1.52
N LEU A 363 23.22 25.33 -1.76
CA LEU A 363 23.45 26.47 -0.86
C LEU A 363 23.03 27.80 -1.46
N ASP A 364 23.21 27.96 -2.76
CA ASP A 364 22.91 29.19 -3.50
C ASP A 364 21.91 28.94 -4.65
N GLY A 365 21.51 27.68 -4.88
CA GLY A 365 20.60 27.26 -5.95
C GLY A 365 19.13 27.14 -5.54
N ASN A 366 18.33 26.54 -6.42
CA ASN A 366 16.88 26.37 -6.24
C ASN A 366 16.47 25.59 -4.97
N PHE A 367 17.40 24.81 -4.40
CA PHE A 367 17.17 23.99 -3.22
C PHE A 367 17.84 24.58 -1.96
N ALA A 368 18.12 25.88 -1.92
CA ALA A 368 18.82 26.54 -0.80
C ALA A 368 17.99 26.74 0.48
N ASN A 369 16.67 26.54 0.43
CA ASN A 369 15.74 26.84 1.53
C ASN A 369 15.67 25.73 2.59
N TRP A 370 16.81 25.23 3.09
CA TRP A 370 16.93 24.13 4.09
C TRP A 370 16.40 24.47 5.49
N GLN A 371 15.76 25.62 5.66
CA GLN A 371 15.72 26.33 6.94
C GLN A 371 14.40 26.11 7.69
N CYS A 372 14.46 25.55 8.89
CA CYS A 372 13.30 25.37 9.79
C CYS A 372 12.60 26.68 10.20
N PHE A 373 13.26 27.83 9.99
CA PHE A 373 12.77 29.16 10.34
C PHE A 373 12.13 29.90 9.16
N LEU A 374 12.13 29.32 7.95
CA LEU A 374 11.30 29.82 6.85
C LEU A 374 9.85 29.38 7.01
N THR A 375 9.58 28.36 7.83
CA THR A 375 8.25 27.96 8.25
C THR A 375 7.84 28.69 9.54
N PRO A 376 6.56 29.04 9.73
CA PRO A 376 6.08 29.54 11.01
C PRO A 376 6.40 28.55 12.14
N PRO A 377 6.77 29.03 13.35
CA PRO A 377 7.09 28.16 14.48
C PRO A 377 5.99 27.12 14.76
N GLY A 378 6.39 25.87 15.01
CA GLY A 378 5.49 24.75 15.34
C GLY A 378 5.11 23.86 14.16
N TYR A 379 5.18 24.37 12.92
CA TYR A 379 4.83 23.61 11.72
C TYR A 379 5.86 22.53 11.36
N ALA A 380 5.52 21.65 10.42
CA ALA A 380 6.38 20.56 10.00
C ALA A 380 7.61 21.08 9.26
N THR A 381 8.80 20.81 9.80
CA THR A 381 10.09 21.22 9.22
C THR A 381 10.76 20.11 8.41
N THR A 382 10.15 18.92 8.37
CA THR A 382 10.64 17.72 7.68
C THR A 382 9.50 17.01 6.95
N ASN A 383 9.85 16.16 5.99
CA ASN A 383 8.92 15.32 5.23
C ASN A 383 8.33 14.16 6.07
N ASN A 384 8.69 14.05 7.35
CA ASN A 384 8.24 12.96 8.23
C ASN A 384 6.71 12.77 8.28
N PRO A 385 5.85 13.80 8.30
CA PRO A 385 4.40 13.59 8.29
C PRO A 385 3.89 12.85 7.05
N VAL A 386 4.38 13.21 5.84
CA VAL A 386 3.99 12.55 4.59
C VAL A 386 4.62 11.15 4.49
N GLU A 387 5.86 10.97 4.97
CA GLU A 387 6.49 9.64 5.04
C GLU A 387 5.73 8.69 5.98
N GLN A 388 5.26 9.19 7.13
CA GLN A 388 4.43 8.43 8.06
C GLN A 388 3.10 8.05 7.42
N PHE A 389 2.47 8.97 6.69
CA PHE A 389 1.28 8.66 5.90
C PHE A 389 1.57 7.57 4.86
N ASN A 390 2.69 7.66 4.14
CA ASN A 390 3.09 6.65 3.15
C ASN A 390 3.29 5.25 3.75
N ARG A 391 3.85 5.18 4.97
CA ARG A 391 3.94 3.93 5.74
C ARG A 391 2.54 3.40 6.10
N ALA A 392 1.64 4.26 6.57
CA ALA A 392 0.27 3.88 6.89
C ALA A 392 -0.52 3.42 5.65
N LEU A 393 -0.39 4.12 4.52
CA LEU A 393 -1.00 3.75 3.24
C LEU A 393 -0.58 2.34 2.82
N LYS A 394 0.72 2.05 2.86
CA LYS A 394 1.26 0.72 2.53
C LYS A 394 0.79 -0.35 3.52
N ARG A 395 0.74 -0.05 4.82
CA ARG A 395 0.30 -0.99 5.85
C ARG A 395 -1.19 -1.34 5.72
N ASP A 396 -2.03 -0.32 5.57
CA ASP A 396 -3.47 -0.45 5.76
C ASP A 396 -4.19 -0.80 4.46
N TYR A 397 -3.76 -0.27 3.32
CA TYR A 397 -4.48 -0.41 2.04
C TYR A 397 -3.82 -1.42 1.10
N THR A 398 -2.50 -1.57 1.13
CA THR A 398 -1.81 -2.55 0.28
C THR A 398 -1.28 -3.77 1.04
N HIS A 399 -1.22 -3.68 2.37
CA HIS A 399 -0.53 -4.64 3.24
C HIS A 399 0.89 -4.94 2.78
N HIS A 400 1.61 -3.90 2.34
CA HIS A 400 2.96 -3.95 1.77
C HIS A 400 3.08 -4.84 0.52
N ARG A 401 1.98 -5.07 -0.20
CA ARG A 401 1.96 -5.83 -1.45
C ARG A 401 1.82 -4.90 -2.65
N GLN A 402 2.38 -5.35 -3.77
CA GLN A 402 2.11 -4.75 -5.07
C GLN A 402 0.78 -5.28 -5.60
N LEU A 403 -0.23 -4.42 -5.65
CA LEU A 403 -1.57 -4.75 -6.13
C LEU A 403 -1.66 -4.64 -7.66
N LYS A 404 -2.67 -5.28 -8.23
CA LYS A 404 -3.07 -5.01 -9.61
C LYS A 404 -3.70 -3.63 -9.70
N MET A 405 -3.53 -2.94 -10.83
CA MET A 405 -3.90 -1.53 -10.97
C MET A 405 -5.35 -1.23 -10.64
N GLY A 406 -6.31 -2.05 -11.12
CA GLY A 406 -7.72 -1.84 -10.77
C GLY A 406 -8.02 -2.02 -9.28
N LEU A 407 -7.32 -2.94 -8.60
CA LEU A 407 -7.45 -3.13 -7.16
C LEU A 407 -6.77 -2.00 -6.38
N LEU A 408 -5.61 -1.51 -6.84
CA LEU A 408 -4.97 -0.33 -6.27
C LEU A 408 -5.90 0.88 -6.37
N LEU A 409 -6.51 1.11 -7.54
CA LEU A 409 -7.46 2.20 -7.75
C LEU A 409 -8.59 2.15 -6.71
N ALA A 410 -9.22 0.98 -6.54
CA ALA A 410 -10.28 0.81 -5.55
C ALA A 410 -9.80 1.09 -4.11
N GLN A 411 -8.58 0.64 -3.76
CA GLN A 411 -8.01 0.86 -2.42
C GLN A 411 -7.66 2.32 -2.14
N LEU A 412 -7.13 3.05 -3.12
CA LEU A 412 -6.82 4.48 -2.94
C LEU A 412 -8.12 5.32 -2.90
N LEU A 413 -9.18 4.96 -3.65
CA LEU A 413 -10.50 5.60 -3.51
C LEU A 413 -11.09 5.38 -2.12
N ALA A 414 -11.03 4.13 -1.62
CA ALA A 414 -11.43 3.82 -0.25
C ALA A 414 -10.59 4.62 0.76
N CYS A 415 -9.28 4.79 0.52
CA CYS A 415 -8.41 5.62 1.35
C CYS A 415 -8.90 7.07 1.41
N CYS A 416 -9.19 7.69 0.27
CA CYS A 416 -9.75 9.04 0.22
C CYS A 416 -11.07 9.14 0.99
N GLY A 417 -11.99 8.18 0.80
CA GLY A 417 -13.26 8.12 1.51
C GLY A 417 -13.07 8.03 3.03
N HIS A 418 -12.31 7.04 3.51
CA HIS A 418 -12.04 6.84 4.93
C HIS A 418 -11.36 8.06 5.57
N ARG A 419 -10.36 8.64 4.90
CA ARG A 419 -9.66 9.83 5.41
C ARG A 419 -10.55 11.06 5.45
N SER A 420 -11.50 11.17 4.53
CA SER A 420 -12.46 12.28 4.52
C SER A 420 -13.50 12.19 5.65
N MET A 421 -13.90 10.98 6.04
CA MET A 421 -14.85 10.76 7.15
C MET A 421 -14.19 10.91 8.52
N ALA A 422 -12.89 10.64 8.61
CA ALA A 422 -12.10 10.73 9.84
C ALA A 422 -11.09 11.89 9.80
N LEU A 423 -11.50 13.05 9.29
CA LEU A 423 -10.66 14.25 9.25
C LEU A 423 -10.30 14.70 10.67
N PRO A 424 -9.01 14.76 11.03
CA PRO A 424 -8.59 15.35 12.29
C PRO A 424 -8.94 16.84 12.31
N ARG A 425 -9.20 17.38 13.52
CA ARG A 425 -9.37 18.83 13.68
C ARG A 425 -8.10 19.55 13.23
N PHE A 426 -8.24 20.51 12.33
CA PHE A 426 -7.12 21.30 11.82
C PHE A 426 -6.66 22.31 12.88
N ALA A 427 -5.40 22.21 13.31
CA ALA A 427 -4.84 23.09 14.33
C ALA A 427 -4.17 24.33 13.72
N LEU A 428 -4.62 25.53 14.13
CA LEU A 428 -4.05 26.81 13.68
C LEU A 428 -2.93 27.33 14.59
N ALA A 429 -2.84 26.81 15.81
CA ALA A 429 -1.83 27.14 16.79
C ALA A 429 -1.00 25.89 17.14
N PRO A 430 0.32 26.03 17.32
CA PRO A 430 1.15 24.95 17.81
C PRO A 430 0.64 24.47 19.17
N ALA A 431 0.56 23.16 19.33
CA ALA A 431 0.32 22.54 20.61
C ALA A 431 1.38 21.47 20.82
N CYS A 432 1.83 21.30 22.06
CA CYS A 432 2.71 20.18 22.36
C CYS A 432 1.93 18.87 22.19
N ALA A 433 2.48 17.95 21.40
CA ALA A 433 1.87 16.64 21.24
C ALA A 433 1.74 15.93 22.60
N THR A 434 0.61 15.28 22.86
CA THR A 434 0.37 14.59 24.13
C THR A 434 1.46 13.56 24.43
N THR A 435 2.00 12.89 23.41
CA THR A 435 3.14 11.98 23.57
C THR A 435 4.42 12.66 24.02
N LEU A 436 4.69 13.89 23.56
CA LEU A 436 5.78 14.72 24.07
C LEU A 436 5.51 15.12 25.51
N GLN A 437 4.30 15.63 25.81
CA GLN A 437 3.90 15.98 27.18
C GLN A 437 4.08 14.80 28.14
N THR A 438 3.64 13.58 27.78
CA THR A 438 3.81 12.38 28.61
C THR A 438 5.28 11.97 28.74
N ARG A 439 6.10 12.15 27.70
CA ARG A 439 7.54 11.84 27.73
C ARG A 439 8.34 12.85 28.54
N THR A 440 7.93 14.11 28.54
CA THR A 440 8.60 15.20 29.26
C THR A 440 8.05 15.36 30.67
N HIS A 441 6.86 14.85 31.00
CA HIS A 441 6.28 14.93 32.34
C HIS A 441 7.21 14.37 33.43
N PRO A 442 7.87 13.21 33.27
CA PRO A 442 8.88 12.76 34.23
C PRO A 442 10.05 13.74 34.31
N ALA A 443 10.52 14.24 33.17
CA ALA A 443 11.68 15.13 33.08
C ALA A 443 11.42 16.52 33.70
N SER A 444 10.18 17.02 33.66
CA SER A 444 9.77 18.24 34.37
C SER A 444 9.67 18.03 35.88
N THR A 445 9.26 16.85 36.33
CA THR A 445 9.26 16.51 37.77
C THR A 445 10.67 16.46 38.35
N PHE A 446 11.67 16.13 37.53
CA PHE A 446 13.09 16.12 37.91
C PHE A 446 13.84 17.42 37.58
N SER A 447 13.14 18.51 37.23
CA SER A 447 13.75 19.79 36.83
C SER A 447 14.75 19.69 35.67
N LEU A 448 14.70 18.62 34.88
CA LEU A 448 15.55 18.41 33.70
C LEU A 448 15.02 19.21 32.51
N VAL A 449 13.77 19.66 32.57
CA VAL A 449 13.11 20.41 31.50
C VAL A 449 12.18 21.47 32.10
N THR A 450 12.34 22.75 31.73
CA THR A 450 11.38 23.81 32.10
C THR A 450 10.35 24.03 30.98
N PRO A 451 9.05 23.89 31.27
CA PRO A 451 8.00 24.26 30.33
C PRO A 451 7.89 25.79 30.26
N THR A 452 7.98 26.35 29.07
CA THR A 452 7.45 27.69 28.76
C THR A 452 6.29 27.54 27.80
N GLN A 453 5.44 28.57 27.66
CA GLN A 453 4.12 28.51 27.03
C GLN A 453 4.04 27.70 25.70
N ASN A 454 5.11 27.62 24.90
CA ASN A 454 5.12 26.92 23.61
C ASN A 454 6.35 25.99 23.37
N TRP A 455 7.26 25.82 24.33
CA TRP A 455 8.47 25.00 24.16
C TRP A 455 9.03 24.51 25.50
N TYR A 456 9.87 23.48 25.44
CA TYR A 456 10.52 22.86 26.61
C TYR A 456 12.02 23.18 26.56
N THR A 457 12.56 23.84 27.59
CA THR A 457 14.01 24.06 27.75
C THR A 457 14.60 22.85 28.45
N CYS A 458 15.56 22.14 27.85
CA CYS A 458 16.33 21.13 28.57
C CYS A 458 17.30 21.85 29.54
N VAL A 459 17.13 21.63 30.84
CA VAL A 459 17.95 22.22 31.92
C VAL A 459 19.08 21.28 32.34
N HIS A 460 18.94 19.96 32.08
CA HIS A 460 20.00 18.98 32.39
C HIS A 460 20.00 17.81 31.39
N CYS A 461 21.14 17.57 30.73
CA CYS A 461 21.36 16.38 29.90
C CYS A 461 21.56 15.14 30.79
N LEU A 462 20.69 14.14 30.68
CA LEU A 462 20.89 12.82 31.32
C LEU A 462 22.08 12.08 30.66
N PRO A 463 22.77 11.20 31.40
CA PRO A 463 23.90 10.43 30.88
C PRO A 463 23.49 9.51 29.71
N VAL A 464 24.44 9.28 28.82
CA VAL A 464 24.26 8.54 27.56
C VAL A 464 23.77 7.11 27.84
N ARG A 465 22.55 6.78 27.41
CA ARG A 465 22.01 5.41 27.53
C ARG A 465 22.38 4.57 26.32
N THR A 466 23.03 3.44 26.54
CA THR A 466 23.46 2.53 25.47
C THR A 466 22.33 1.56 25.09
N PHE A 467 22.04 1.44 23.80
CA PHE A 467 21.00 0.55 23.29
C PHE A 467 21.52 -0.89 23.20
N VAL A 468 20.85 -1.82 23.88
CA VAL A 468 21.23 -3.25 23.88
C VAL A 468 20.39 -4.00 22.85
N PRO A 469 20.97 -4.43 21.71
CA PRO A 469 20.21 -5.01 20.59
C PRO A 469 19.45 -6.29 20.96
N GLU A 470 20.01 -7.11 21.84
CA GLU A 470 19.46 -8.40 22.25
C GLU A 470 18.13 -8.28 23.02
N HIS A 471 17.93 -7.16 23.72
CA HIS A 471 16.79 -6.95 24.60
C HIS A 471 15.86 -5.83 24.13
N ASN A 472 16.24 -5.16 23.04
CA ASN A 472 15.49 -4.07 22.40
C ASN A 472 15.10 -2.94 23.38
N ARG A 473 15.98 -2.62 24.34
CA ARG A 473 15.80 -1.60 25.39
C ARG A 473 17.15 -0.93 25.73
N ALA A 474 17.10 0.30 26.23
CA ALA A 474 18.28 1.05 26.68
C ALA A 474 18.39 1.06 28.22
N ARG A 475 19.60 0.92 28.78
CA ARG A 475 19.87 0.91 30.24
C ARG A 475 20.99 1.90 30.62
N GLU A 476 20.99 2.32 31.90
CA GLU A 476 22.03 3.13 32.55
C GLU A 476 23.08 2.21 33.21
N ASP A 477 24.36 2.56 33.06
CA ASP A 477 25.65 1.88 33.36
C ASP A 477 25.82 1.23 34.76
N MET A 478 26.73 0.29 35.09
CA MET A 478 27.82 -0.46 34.43
C MET A 478 28.26 -1.63 35.34
N ALA A 479 28.94 -2.65 34.80
CA ALA A 479 29.93 -3.45 35.53
C ALA A 479 31.23 -3.54 34.71
N ILE A 480 32.35 -3.33 35.41
CA ILE A 480 33.73 -3.17 34.90
C ILE A 480 34.27 -4.54 34.46
N SER A 481 33.77 -5.06 33.34
CA SER A 481 34.36 -6.22 32.65
C SER A 481 33.86 -6.41 31.21
N ALA A 482 33.00 -5.54 30.70
CA ALA A 482 32.55 -5.56 29.30
C ALA A 482 33.01 -4.34 28.48
N GLN A 483 34.22 -3.85 28.74
CA GLN A 483 34.85 -2.75 27.97
C GLN A 483 35.34 -3.14 26.56
N PHE A 484 34.92 -4.27 26.00
CA PHE A 484 35.36 -4.72 24.66
C PHE A 484 34.27 -4.69 23.58
N GLY A 485 33.15 -3.99 23.81
CA GLY A 485 32.14 -3.71 22.77
C GLY A 485 32.20 -2.29 22.17
N VAL A 486 32.74 -1.33 22.92
CA VAL A 486 32.83 0.09 22.51
C VAL A 486 33.99 0.35 21.52
N HIS A 487 34.91 -0.60 21.39
CA HIS A 487 35.98 -0.53 20.40
C HIS A 487 35.53 -0.85 18.96
N TYR A 488 34.39 -1.50 18.70
CA TYR A 488 33.98 -1.81 17.32
C TYR A 488 33.22 -0.68 16.59
N ALA A 489 32.80 0.38 17.31
CA ALA A 489 32.32 1.62 16.69
C ALA A 489 33.39 2.73 16.67
N ARG A 490 34.40 2.68 17.55
CA ARG A 490 35.58 3.58 17.50
C ARG A 490 36.66 3.12 16.51
N MET A 491 36.84 1.81 16.27
CA MET A 491 37.83 1.32 15.30
C MET A 491 37.43 1.40 13.81
N LYS A 492 36.24 1.92 13.46
CA LYS A 492 35.92 2.22 12.05
C LYS A 492 36.40 3.58 11.57
N VAL A 493 36.87 4.45 12.48
CA VAL A 493 37.21 5.85 12.14
C VAL A 493 38.47 6.36 12.85
N GLU A 494 39.01 5.63 13.82
CA GLU A 494 40.29 6.01 14.43
C GLU A 494 41.43 5.75 13.42
N GLY A 495 41.95 6.84 12.83
CA GLY A 495 42.97 6.83 11.79
C GLY A 495 42.47 6.94 10.34
N GLN A 496 41.16 7.06 10.08
CA GLN A 496 40.65 7.21 8.71
C GLN A 496 40.79 8.66 8.21
N PRO A 497 41.47 8.92 7.07
CA PRO A 497 41.54 10.25 6.48
C PRO A 497 40.14 10.75 6.06
N ARG A 498 39.87 12.05 6.20
CA ARG A 498 38.58 12.68 5.82
C ARG A 498 38.25 12.57 4.32
N THR A 499 39.19 12.08 3.50
CA THR A 499 39.06 11.76 2.08
C THR A 499 38.61 10.31 1.79
N GLY A 500 38.49 9.46 2.82
CA GLY A 500 38.20 8.03 2.68
C GLY A 500 39.45 7.15 2.45
N TRP A 501 39.29 5.82 2.47
CA TRP A 501 40.40 4.89 2.17
C TRP A 501 40.63 4.76 0.65
N PRO A 502 41.87 4.70 0.15
CA PRO A 502 42.15 4.33 -1.23
C PRO A 502 41.73 2.87 -1.48
N GLN A 503 40.92 2.59 -2.50
CA GLN A 503 40.67 1.23 -2.97
C GLN A 503 41.70 0.85 -4.05
N SER A 504 42.58 -0.11 -3.76
CA SER A 504 43.34 -0.83 -4.79
C SER A 504 42.42 -1.83 -5.50
N ARG A 505 42.55 -1.92 -6.82
CA ARG A 505 41.81 -2.87 -7.67
C ARG A 505 42.70 -4.05 -8.05
N SER A 506 42.97 -4.94 -7.10
CA SER A 506 43.37 -6.35 -7.35
C SER A 506 43.53 -7.07 -6.01
N VAL A 507 43.17 -8.35 -5.98
CA VAL A 507 43.46 -9.26 -4.86
C VAL A 507 44.28 -10.40 -5.46
N VAL A 508 45.49 -10.57 -4.95
CA VAL A 508 46.41 -11.67 -5.26
C VAL A 508 46.30 -12.69 -4.13
N ASP A 509 46.34 -13.99 -4.43
CA ASP A 509 46.42 -15.00 -3.37
C ASP A 509 47.86 -15.17 -2.84
N GLU A 510 48.02 -15.95 -1.76
CA GLU A 510 49.29 -16.14 -1.05
C GLU A 510 50.39 -16.85 -1.89
N SER A 511 50.10 -17.24 -3.13
CA SER A 511 51.08 -17.76 -4.10
C SER A 511 51.41 -16.81 -5.26
N GLY A 512 50.78 -15.62 -5.32
CA GLY A 512 51.18 -14.54 -6.22
C GLY A 512 50.55 -14.54 -7.62
N GLU A 513 49.51 -15.33 -7.89
CA GLU A 513 48.78 -15.28 -9.17
C GLU A 513 47.41 -14.56 -9.06
N GLU A 514 47.04 -13.80 -10.09
CA GLU A 514 45.79 -13.01 -10.15
C GLU A 514 44.58 -13.87 -10.55
N ILE A 515 43.55 -13.94 -9.71
CA ILE A 515 42.27 -14.60 -10.05
C ILE A 515 41.30 -13.60 -10.70
N LEU A 516 41.08 -13.76 -12.01
CA LEU A 516 40.07 -13.03 -12.78
C LEU A 516 38.67 -13.67 -12.64
N VAL A 517 37.71 -12.96 -12.03
CA VAL A 517 36.28 -13.33 -12.09
C VAL A 517 35.50 -12.29 -12.94
N ASN A 518 35.41 -12.56 -14.24
CA ASN A 518 34.39 -12.00 -15.17
C ASN A 518 33.03 -12.71 -14.91
N ARG A 519 31.81 -12.23 -15.14
CA ARG A 519 31.16 -11.13 -15.91
C ARG A 519 29.65 -11.21 -15.52
N LYS A 520 28.85 -10.17 -15.27
CA LYS A 520 28.35 -9.13 -16.20
C LYS A 520 27.70 -8.02 -15.36
N ARG A 521 28.21 -6.79 -15.43
CA ARG A 521 27.47 -5.56 -15.12
C ARG A 521 27.59 -4.65 -16.33
N VAL A 522 26.45 -4.30 -16.89
CA VAL A 522 26.32 -3.29 -17.94
C VAL A 522 26.84 -1.96 -17.41
N GLN A 523 27.59 -1.26 -18.25
CA GLN A 523 28.24 0.02 -18.00
C GLN A 523 27.26 1.05 -17.43
N ASN A 524 27.58 1.55 -16.23
CA ASN A 524 27.22 2.89 -15.76
C ASN A 524 28.40 3.35 -14.91
N ALA A 525 29.46 3.80 -15.60
CA ALA A 525 30.55 4.51 -14.96
C ALA A 525 30.07 5.92 -14.56
N GLY A 526 30.33 6.33 -13.31
CA GLY A 526 30.33 7.76 -12.95
C GLY A 526 29.32 8.29 -11.93
N ARG A 527 28.84 7.51 -10.94
CA ARG A 527 28.18 8.09 -9.73
C ARG A 527 28.66 7.44 -8.43
N PRO A 528 29.27 8.19 -7.50
CA PRO A 528 29.56 7.68 -6.15
C PRO A 528 28.25 7.44 -5.38
N GLN A 529 28.09 6.24 -4.81
CA GLN A 529 26.94 5.84 -3.99
C GLN A 529 26.97 6.37 -2.53
N SER A 530 27.80 7.37 -2.21
CA SER A 530 28.03 7.84 -0.82
C SER A 530 27.49 9.24 -0.50
N ILE A 531 26.73 9.88 -1.39
CA ILE A 531 26.16 11.23 -1.16
C ILE A 531 25.30 11.29 0.11
N GLY A 532 24.64 10.18 0.48
CA GLY A 532 23.81 10.12 1.69
C GLY A 532 24.57 10.27 3.01
N HIS A 533 25.86 9.91 3.07
CA HIS A 533 26.66 10.04 4.29
C HIS A 533 27.34 11.41 4.42
N ALA A 534 27.61 12.10 3.30
CA ALA A 534 28.08 13.48 3.31
C ALA A 534 26.95 14.46 3.71
N LEU A 535 25.71 14.17 3.32
CA LEU A 535 24.50 14.92 3.67
C LEU A 535 24.02 14.76 5.12
N GLN A 536 24.63 13.86 5.90
CA GLN A 536 24.36 13.73 7.35
C GLN A 536 25.31 14.59 8.21
N ARG A 537 26.37 15.14 7.62
CA ARG A 537 27.32 16.04 8.31
C ARG A 537 27.04 17.53 8.07
N LEU A 538 26.25 17.84 7.03
CA LEU A 538 25.48 19.07 6.93
C LEU A 538 24.18 18.82 7.69
#